data_AF-A0A5M3WK87-F1
#
_entry.id   AF-A0A5M3WK87-F1
#
_cell.length_a   1.000
_cell.length_b   1.000
_cell.length_c   1.000
_cell.angle_alpha   90.00
_cell.angle_beta   90.00
_cell.angle_gamma   90.00
#
_symmetry.space_group_name_H-M   'P 1'
#
loop_
_entity.id
_entity.type
_entity.pdbx_description
1 polymer ?
#
loop_
_entity_poly.entity_id
_entity_poly.type
_entity_poly.pdbx_seq_one_letter_code
_entity_poly.pdbx_strand_id
1 'polypeptide(L)'
;MTLSAEADELAARLRALKERAGVSFEELAGRTGISRSSLHRYAAGTKIPADFAVVHTFAKGCGASGEETRDLHRLWVLADAARRGESSPPLDEPEEPRRERGRTPWIITIAASAAAVASAAVALVLVFREDEPAGFAKTVPVKVFNVEVPCQNRTDRPPACSMGLAIDPRAKYDANNVVSHRVWHNDVLASDCVLYDGDLVSDETGVFTKRWYRVRLDDVPGGVAWLPAVRTQDYPKIPTCA
;
A
#
# COMPACT_ATOMS: atom_id res chain seq x y z
N MET A 1 -6.68 -29.43 12.63
CA MET A 1 -6.97 -28.35 11.66
C MET A 1 -5.89 -28.41 10.61
N THR A 2 -6.02 -29.37 9.70
CA THR A 2 -5.19 -29.46 8.50
C THR A 2 -5.68 -28.34 7.59
N LEU A 3 -4.78 -27.49 7.09
CA LEU A 3 -5.16 -26.52 6.07
C LEU A 3 -5.64 -27.27 4.82
N SER A 4 -6.29 -26.56 3.90
CA SER A 4 -6.86 -27.16 2.69
C SER A 4 -5.79 -27.89 1.85
N ALA A 5 -6.21 -28.82 0.97
CA ALA A 5 -5.29 -29.63 0.15
C ALA A 5 -4.30 -28.77 -0.67
N GLU A 6 -4.73 -27.57 -1.05
CA GLU A 6 -3.94 -26.57 -1.76
C GLU A 6 -2.79 -26.01 -0.91
N ALA A 7 -3.00 -25.87 0.40
CA ALA A 7 -1.98 -25.44 1.34
C ALA A 7 -0.89 -26.50 1.54
N ASP A 8 -1.29 -27.77 1.59
CA ASP A 8 -0.36 -28.90 1.68
C ASP A 8 0.47 -29.03 0.39
N GLU A 9 -0.13 -28.79 -0.77
CA GLU A 9 0.58 -28.79 -2.06
C GLU A 9 1.59 -27.64 -2.17
N LEU A 10 1.20 -26.43 -1.75
CA LEU A 10 2.12 -25.29 -1.66
C LEU A 10 3.31 -25.62 -0.72
N ALA A 11 3.02 -26.18 0.45
CA ALA A 11 4.03 -26.54 1.42
C ALA A 11 4.97 -27.64 0.91
N ALA A 12 4.45 -28.63 0.19
CA ALA A 12 5.23 -29.67 -0.47
C ALA A 12 6.19 -29.09 -1.51
N ARG A 13 5.72 -28.13 -2.32
CA ARG A 13 6.57 -27.46 -3.33
C ARG A 13 7.70 -26.66 -2.67
N LEU A 14 7.42 -25.93 -1.59
CA LEU A 14 8.43 -25.20 -0.83
C LEU A 14 9.47 -26.14 -0.19
N ARG A 15 9.05 -27.30 0.33
CA ARG A 15 9.96 -28.33 0.85
C ARG A 15 10.87 -28.89 -0.23
N ALA A 16 10.33 -29.24 -1.40
CA ALA A 16 11.11 -29.76 -2.52
C ALA A 16 12.19 -28.77 -2.99
N LEU A 17 11.87 -27.47 -3.04
CA LEU A 17 12.84 -26.42 -3.37
C LEU A 17 13.96 -26.33 -2.32
N LYS A 18 13.60 -26.35 -1.04
CA LYS A 18 14.57 -26.31 0.07
C LYS A 18 15.49 -27.52 0.06
N GLU A 19 14.93 -28.71 -0.14
CA GLU A 19 15.68 -29.97 -0.20
C GLU A 19 16.69 -29.97 -1.34
N ARG A 20 16.27 -29.54 -2.54
CA ARG A 20 17.16 -29.40 -3.69
C ARG A 20 18.26 -28.37 -3.46
N ALA A 21 17.95 -27.27 -2.78
CA ALA A 21 18.93 -26.24 -2.45
C ALA A 21 19.93 -26.68 -1.36
N GLY A 22 19.66 -27.77 -0.63
CA GLY A 22 20.52 -28.26 0.45
C GLY A 22 20.62 -27.33 1.66
N VAL A 23 19.73 -26.35 1.79
CA VAL A 23 19.80 -25.32 2.85
C VAL A 23 19.03 -25.72 4.10
N SER A 24 19.56 -25.39 5.27
CA SER A 24 18.84 -25.48 6.54
C SER A 24 17.84 -24.33 6.69
N PHE A 25 16.85 -24.47 7.57
CA PHE A 25 15.94 -23.35 7.86
C PHE A 25 16.62 -22.17 8.54
N GLU A 26 17.72 -22.42 9.27
CA GLU A 26 18.50 -21.38 9.93
C GLU A 26 19.29 -20.57 8.91
N GLU A 27 19.89 -21.23 7.94
CA GLU A 27 20.58 -20.56 6.85
C GLU A 27 19.60 -19.82 5.92
N LEU A 28 18.45 -20.42 5.62
CA LEU A 28 17.40 -19.76 4.85
C LEU A 28 16.86 -18.51 5.58
N ALA A 29 16.74 -18.55 6.90
CA ALA A 29 16.36 -17.38 7.70
C ALA A 29 17.37 -16.23 7.56
N GLY A 30 18.67 -16.55 7.62
CA GLY A 30 19.74 -15.58 7.40
C GLY A 30 19.71 -14.95 6.01
N ARG A 31 19.40 -15.74 4.97
CA ARG A 31 19.32 -15.27 3.57
C ARG A 31 18.08 -14.44 3.27
N THR A 32 16.96 -14.73 3.91
CA THR A 32 15.63 -14.17 3.55
C THR A 32 15.10 -13.15 4.54
N GLY A 33 15.65 -13.07 5.75
CA GLY A 33 15.12 -12.25 6.85
C GLY A 33 13.84 -12.81 7.48
N ILE A 34 13.32 -13.94 7.01
CA ILE A 34 12.13 -14.61 7.57
C ILE A 34 12.58 -15.46 8.77
N SER A 35 11.87 -15.37 9.90
CA SER A 35 12.23 -16.16 11.08
C SER A 35 12.18 -17.67 10.82
N ARG A 36 13.12 -18.43 11.42
CA ARG A 36 13.18 -19.90 11.35
C ARG A 36 11.84 -20.56 11.65
N SER A 37 11.13 -20.06 12.66
CA SER A 37 9.82 -20.57 13.07
C SER A 37 8.72 -20.33 12.01
N SER A 38 8.75 -19.21 11.30
CA SER A 38 7.82 -18.94 10.21
C SER A 38 8.12 -19.80 8.98
N LEU A 39 9.40 -19.94 8.61
CA LEU A 39 9.82 -20.83 7.53
C LEU A 39 9.37 -22.28 7.79
N HIS A 40 9.51 -22.76 9.03
CA HIS A 40 9.07 -24.09 9.41
C HIS A 40 7.55 -24.24 9.27
N ARG A 41 6.75 -23.26 9.70
CA ARG A 41 5.29 -23.31 9.58
C ARG A 41 4.83 -23.32 8.12
N TYR A 42 5.49 -22.54 7.27
CA TYR A 42 5.19 -22.49 5.83
C TYR A 42 5.52 -23.82 5.14
N ALA A 43 6.70 -24.39 5.42
CA ALA A 43 7.10 -25.68 4.87
C ALA A 43 6.26 -26.86 5.42
N ALA A 44 5.72 -26.72 6.63
CA ALA A 44 4.81 -27.70 7.23
C ALA A 44 3.35 -27.53 6.79
N GLY A 45 3.00 -26.50 6.00
CA GLY A 45 1.62 -26.25 5.58
C GLY A 45 0.68 -25.88 6.73
N THR A 46 1.22 -25.45 7.88
CA THR A 46 0.41 -25.07 9.07
C THR A 46 0.08 -23.58 9.10
N LYS A 47 0.77 -22.78 8.28
CA LYS A 47 0.46 -21.37 8.05
C LYS A 47 0.76 -21.06 6.59
N ILE A 48 -0.14 -20.33 5.95
CA ILE A 48 0.12 -19.77 4.61
C ILE A 48 0.46 -18.29 4.80
N PRO A 49 1.53 -17.78 4.17
CA PRO A 49 1.80 -16.35 4.15
C PRO A 49 0.64 -15.57 3.52
N ALA A 50 0.25 -14.45 4.12
CA ALA A 50 -0.80 -13.58 3.58
C ALA A 50 -0.36 -12.79 2.33
N ASP A 51 0.96 -12.75 2.08
CA ASP A 51 1.57 -12.09 0.93
C ASP A 51 2.49 -13.07 0.23
N PHE A 52 2.36 -13.16 -1.10
CA PHE A 52 3.23 -13.96 -1.95
C PHE A 52 4.69 -13.50 -1.88
N ALA A 53 4.97 -12.23 -1.56
CA ALA A 53 6.34 -11.73 -1.41
C ALA A 53 7.15 -12.59 -0.43
N VAL A 54 6.52 -13.12 0.62
CA VAL A 54 7.16 -14.02 1.59
C VAL A 54 7.47 -15.39 0.96
N VAL A 55 6.55 -15.93 0.15
CA VAL A 55 6.73 -17.19 -0.61
C VAL A 55 7.81 -17.02 -1.67
N HIS A 56 7.80 -15.91 -2.40
CA HIS A 56 8.80 -15.56 -3.40
C HIS A 56 10.18 -15.41 -2.77
N THR A 57 10.30 -14.71 -1.65
CA THR A 57 11.57 -14.53 -0.93
C THR A 57 12.11 -15.89 -0.44
N PHE A 58 11.25 -16.76 0.11
CA PHE A 58 11.62 -18.14 0.43
C PHE A 58 12.17 -18.87 -0.80
N ALA A 59 11.42 -18.86 -1.91
CA ALA A 59 11.76 -19.57 -3.12
C ALA A 59 13.08 -19.07 -3.74
N LYS A 60 13.30 -17.75 -3.75
CA LYS A 60 14.56 -17.13 -4.17
C LYS A 60 15.73 -17.48 -3.27
N GLY A 61 15.51 -17.55 -1.95
CA GLY A 61 16.50 -18.03 -0.99
C GLY A 61 16.94 -19.48 -1.25
N CYS A 62 16.07 -20.28 -1.89
CA CYS A 62 16.33 -21.65 -2.34
C CYS A 62 16.76 -21.74 -3.83
N GLY A 63 16.98 -20.61 -4.52
CA GLY A 63 17.42 -20.62 -5.93
C GLY A 63 16.33 -21.03 -6.93
N ALA A 64 15.06 -20.78 -6.65
CA ALA A 64 13.97 -21.09 -7.58
C ALA A 64 14.08 -20.29 -8.90
N SER A 65 13.83 -20.99 -10.00
CA SER A 65 13.71 -20.39 -11.33
C SER A 65 12.44 -19.52 -11.45
N GLY A 66 12.37 -18.69 -12.50
CA GLY A 66 11.18 -17.89 -12.78
C GLY A 66 9.93 -18.73 -13.10
N GLU A 67 10.11 -19.92 -13.68
CA GLU A 67 9.01 -20.86 -13.92
C GLU A 67 8.47 -21.45 -12.62
N GLU A 68 9.35 -21.95 -11.75
CA GLU A 68 8.95 -22.51 -10.46
C GLU A 68 8.30 -21.47 -9.55
N THR A 69 8.73 -20.21 -9.65
CA THR A 69 8.11 -19.09 -8.95
C THR A 69 6.67 -18.85 -9.44
N ARG A 70 6.41 -18.96 -10.74
CA ARG A 70 5.06 -18.83 -11.31
C ARG A 70 4.16 -19.98 -10.88
N ASP A 71 4.68 -21.21 -10.81
CA ASP A 71 3.91 -22.35 -10.30
C ASP A 71 3.56 -22.20 -8.82
N LEU A 72 4.53 -21.75 -8.01
CA LEU A 72 4.28 -21.42 -6.60
C LEU A 72 3.22 -20.34 -6.44
N HIS A 73 3.22 -19.34 -7.33
CA HIS A 73 2.21 -18.28 -7.29
C HIS A 73 0.81 -18.84 -7.53
N ARG A 74 0.64 -19.72 -8.52
CA ARG A 74 -0.65 -20.39 -8.79
C ARG A 74 -1.15 -21.17 -7.57
N LEU A 75 -0.28 -21.97 -6.96
CA LEU A 75 -0.60 -22.73 -5.74
C LEU A 75 -0.95 -21.81 -4.57
N TRP A 76 -0.18 -20.73 -4.40
CA TRP A 76 -0.43 -19.77 -3.33
C TRP A 76 -1.77 -19.05 -3.48
N VAL A 77 -2.17 -18.67 -4.69
CA VAL A 77 -3.49 -18.05 -4.93
C VAL A 77 -4.63 -18.97 -4.49
N LEU A 78 -4.55 -20.26 -4.83
CA LEU A 78 -5.56 -21.24 -4.44
C LEU A 78 -5.59 -21.44 -2.92
N ALA A 79 -4.42 -21.60 -2.31
CA ALA A 79 -4.29 -21.81 -0.88
C ALA A 79 -4.71 -20.57 -0.06
N ASP A 80 -4.42 -19.36 -0.56
CA ASP A 80 -4.83 -18.09 0.07
C ASP A 80 -6.34 -17.87 -0.05
N ALA A 81 -6.95 -18.24 -1.18
CA ALA A 81 -8.40 -18.17 -1.35
C ALA A 81 -9.11 -19.11 -0.35
N ALA A 82 -8.64 -20.36 -0.21
CA ALA A 82 -9.18 -21.31 0.76
C ALA A 82 -9.05 -20.81 2.20
N ARG A 83 -7.87 -20.29 2.57
CA ARG A 83 -7.61 -19.67 3.88
C ARG A 83 -8.57 -18.53 4.20
N ARG A 84 -8.88 -17.68 3.21
CA ARG A 84 -9.82 -16.56 3.38
C ARG A 84 -11.26 -17.04 3.50
N GLY A 85 -11.66 -18.05 2.73
CA GLY A 85 -12.99 -18.67 2.83
C GLY A 85 -13.25 -19.30 4.20
N GLU A 86 -12.22 -19.87 4.82
CA GLU A 86 -12.32 -20.45 6.17
C GLU A 86 -12.27 -19.41 7.31
N SER A 87 -11.78 -18.19 7.02
CA SER A 87 -11.72 -17.07 7.97
C SER A 87 -12.91 -16.11 7.87
N SER A 88 -13.91 -16.37 7.01
CA SER A 88 -15.13 -15.57 6.99
C SER A 88 -15.88 -15.74 8.32
N PRO A 89 -16.12 -14.67 9.10
CA PRO A 89 -17.06 -14.73 10.21
C PRO A 89 -18.47 -15.04 9.65
N PRO A 90 -19.39 -15.62 10.45
CA PRO A 90 -20.81 -15.61 10.09
C PRO A 90 -21.21 -14.17 9.76
N LEU A 91 -21.96 -13.99 8.68
CA LEU A 91 -22.50 -12.69 8.29
C LEU A 91 -23.51 -12.25 9.36
N ASP A 92 -23.05 -11.47 10.34
CA ASP A 92 -23.94 -10.75 11.25
C ASP A 92 -24.43 -9.46 10.56
N GLU A 93 -25.75 -9.26 10.70
CA GLU A 93 -26.57 -8.15 10.23
C GLU A 93 -26.01 -6.76 10.57
N PRO A 94 -26.42 -5.69 9.85
CA PRO A 94 -25.88 -4.34 10.03
C PRO A 94 -26.12 -3.82 11.45
N GLU A 95 -25.05 -3.70 12.24
CA GLU A 95 -25.10 -3.08 13.56
C GLU A 95 -25.24 -1.54 13.42
N GLU A 96 -26.36 -1.03 13.91
CA GLU A 96 -26.65 0.41 14.04
C GLU A 96 -25.58 1.13 14.89
N PRO A 97 -25.29 2.42 14.62
CA PRO A 97 -24.30 3.17 15.37
C PRO A 97 -24.74 3.32 16.84
N ARG A 98 -24.02 2.63 17.71
CA ARG A 98 -24.14 2.72 19.17
C ARG A 98 -23.88 4.16 19.62
N ARG A 99 -24.96 4.84 19.97
CA ARG A 99 -25.00 6.18 20.58
C ARG A 99 -24.18 6.20 21.86
N GLU A 100 -23.02 6.86 21.85
CA GLU A 100 -22.22 7.06 23.06
C GLU A 100 -22.95 8.00 24.02
N ARG A 101 -23.28 7.44 25.19
CA ARG A 101 -23.94 8.12 26.30
C ARG A 101 -22.88 8.60 27.29
N GLY A 102 -22.84 9.92 27.47
CA GLY A 102 -22.58 10.56 28.75
C GLY A 102 -21.13 10.65 29.22
N ARG A 103 -20.57 11.85 29.11
CA ARG A 103 -19.70 12.36 30.18
C ARG A 103 -20.04 13.81 30.49
N THR A 104 -20.52 13.99 31.71
CA THR A 104 -21.00 15.21 32.37
C THR A 104 -19.93 16.31 32.38
N PRO A 105 -20.28 17.58 32.10
CA PRO A 105 -19.40 18.71 32.39
C PRO A 105 -19.61 19.14 33.85
N TRP A 106 -18.51 19.25 34.60
CA TRP A 106 -18.53 19.95 35.88
C TRP A 106 -18.69 21.46 35.62
N ILE A 107 -19.64 22.07 36.31
CA ILE A 107 -19.82 23.52 36.40
C ILE A 107 -19.17 23.96 37.71
N ILE A 108 -18.31 24.99 37.69
CA ILE A 108 -18.31 26.07 38.70
C ILE A 108 -17.93 27.41 38.02
N THR A 109 -18.95 28.26 37.86
CA THR A 109 -19.06 29.75 38.05
C THR A 109 -17.84 30.52 38.61
N ILE A 110 -17.59 31.84 38.46
CA ILE A 110 -18.20 33.09 37.93
C ILE A 110 -17.06 34.12 37.95
N ALA A 111 -17.02 35.07 37.00
CA ALA A 111 -16.70 36.48 37.29
C ALA A 111 -17.04 37.37 36.10
N ALA A 112 -18.18 38.06 36.21
CA ALA A 112 -18.52 39.19 35.37
C ALA A 112 -17.69 40.41 35.78
N SER A 113 -17.16 41.16 34.82
CA SER A 113 -16.82 42.57 34.96
C SER A 113 -16.89 43.22 33.58
N ALA A 114 -17.96 43.99 33.37
CA ALA A 114 -18.13 44.87 32.23
C ALA A 114 -17.33 46.17 32.46
N ALA A 115 -16.62 46.64 31.43
CA ALA A 115 -16.34 48.05 31.23
C ALA A 115 -16.10 48.29 29.74
N ALA A 116 -17.07 48.94 29.11
CA ALA A 116 -17.01 49.43 27.74
C ALA A 116 -16.02 50.60 27.65
N VAL A 117 -15.15 50.61 26.64
CA VAL A 117 -14.68 51.86 26.02
C VAL A 117 -14.52 51.62 24.52
N ALA A 118 -15.12 52.52 23.76
CA ALA A 118 -15.19 52.56 22.32
C ALA A 118 -13.82 52.63 21.63
N SER A 119 -13.73 52.06 20.42
CA SER A 119 -13.12 52.70 19.24
C SER A 119 -13.43 51.85 18.01
N ALA A 120 -14.48 52.23 17.30
CA ALA A 120 -14.64 51.89 15.90
C ALA A 120 -13.88 52.93 15.07
N ALA A 121 -13.18 52.42 14.06
CA ALA A 121 -12.75 53.06 12.82
C ALA A 121 -11.34 53.71 12.76
N VAL A 122 -10.76 53.48 11.57
CA VAL A 122 -9.66 54.18 10.89
C VAL A 122 -8.26 53.64 11.26
N ALA A 123 -7.43 53.08 10.37
CA ALA A 123 -7.45 52.95 8.92
C ALA A 123 -6.49 51.83 8.47
N LEU A 124 -6.92 51.08 7.46
CA LEU A 124 -6.16 50.75 6.25
C LEU A 124 -4.65 50.46 6.41
N VAL A 125 -4.33 49.23 6.76
CA VAL A 125 -3.11 48.59 6.25
C VAL A 125 -3.55 47.45 5.33
N LEU A 126 -3.93 47.83 4.10
CA LEU A 126 -3.91 46.92 2.95
C LEU A 126 -2.44 46.74 2.56
N VAL A 127 -1.75 45.81 3.22
CA VAL A 127 -0.43 45.36 2.80
C VAL A 127 -0.39 43.85 2.98
N PHE A 128 -0.64 43.17 1.86
CA PHE A 128 -0.41 41.74 1.61
C PHE A 128 -0.92 40.78 2.68
N ARG A 129 -2.22 40.48 2.63
CA ARG A 129 -2.64 39.10 2.93
C ARG A 129 -2.19 38.28 1.73
N GLU A 130 -0.93 37.86 1.74
CA GLU A 130 -0.51 36.73 0.91
C GLU A 130 -1.50 35.62 1.21
N ASP A 131 -2.21 35.20 0.17
CA ASP A 131 -2.94 33.94 0.14
C ASP A 131 -1.88 32.87 0.40
N GLU A 132 -1.62 32.58 1.67
CA GLU A 132 -0.78 31.46 2.06
C GLU A 132 -1.48 30.21 1.51
N PRO A 133 -0.90 29.53 0.50
CA PRO A 133 -1.51 28.31 0.01
C PRO A 133 -1.58 27.35 1.19
N ALA A 134 -2.79 26.86 1.46
CA ALA A 134 -3.12 25.88 2.48
C ALA A 134 -1.91 25.00 2.79
N GLY A 135 -1.37 25.13 4.02
CA GLY A 135 -0.08 24.57 4.41
C GLY A 135 0.15 23.20 3.80
N PHE A 136 1.12 23.12 2.89
CA PHE A 136 1.51 21.84 2.30
C PHE A 136 1.98 20.96 3.45
N ALA A 137 1.13 19.99 3.83
CA ALA A 137 1.53 18.89 4.67
C ALA A 137 2.85 18.34 4.13
N LYS A 138 3.82 18.10 5.01
CA LYS A 138 5.19 17.70 4.66
C LYS A 138 5.17 16.54 3.65
N THR A 139 5.44 16.83 2.39
CA THR A 139 5.48 15.81 1.34
C THR A 139 6.86 15.16 1.30
N VAL A 140 6.90 13.89 0.87
CA VAL A 140 8.11 13.11 0.68
C VAL A 140 8.19 12.72 -0.80
N PRO A 141 9.34 12.92 -1.47
CA PRO A 141 9.50 12.54 -2.85
C PRO A 141 9.38 11.03 -3.02
N VAL A 142 8.66 10.60 -4.04
CA VAL A 142 8.58 9.21 -4.51
C VAL A 142 8.92 9.17 -6.00
N LYS A 143 9.91 8.35 -6.36
CA LYS A 143 10.33 8.20 -7.75
C LYS A 143 9.51 7.12 -8.45
N VAL A 144 9.05 7.45 -9.65
CA VAL A 144 8.28 6.56 -10.51
C VAL A 144 9.21 5.56 -11.19
N PHE A 145 8.86 4.28 -11.08
CA PHE A 145 9.59 3.16 -11.66
C PHE A 145 8.73 2.43 -12.69
N ASN A 146 9.24 2.30 -13.91
CA ASN A 146 8.67 1.44 -14.94
C ASN A 146 9.53 0.18 -15.03
N VAL A 147 8.92 -1.00 -14.89
CA VAL A 147 9.64 -2.28 -14.93
C VAL A 147 10.10 -2.67 -16.33
N GLU A 148 9.49 -2.10 -17.38
CA GLU A 148 9.89 -2.34 -18.76
C GLU A 148 11.22 -1.65 -19.06
N VAL A 149 12.27 -2.47 -19.24
CA VAL A 149 13.64 -2.01 -19.58
C VAL A 149 13.67 -1.06 -20.79
N PRO A 150 12.90 -1.30 -21.89
CA PRO A 150 12.86 -0.35 -23.01
C PRO A 150 12.36 1.04 -22.61
N CYS A 151 11.48 1.17 -21.62
CA CYS A 151 10.96 2.44 -21.14
C CYS A 151 11.86 3.12 -20.11
N GLN A 152 12.83 2.40 -19.52
CA GLN A 152 13.77 2.97 -18.55
C GLN A 152 14.84 3.85 -19.21
N ASN A 153 15.33 3.45 -20.39
CA ASN A 153 16.45 4.10 -21.06
C ASN A 153 16.03 5.20 -22.06
N ARG A 154 14.77 5.63 -22.02
CA ARG A 154 14.17 6.54 -23.00
C ARG A 154 13.99 7.93 -22.40
N THR A 155 14.49 8.95 -23.09
CA THR A 155 14.35 10.37 -22.70
C THR A 155 13.28 11.10 -23.50
N ASP A 156 12.80 10.51 -24.59
CA ASP A 156 11.80 11.05 -25.51
C ASP A 156 10.34 10.89 -25.03
N ARG A 157 10.14 10.33 -23.83
CA ARG A 157 8.85 10.20 -23.13
C ARG A 157 7.68 9.78 -24.06
N PRO A 158 7.79 8.64 -24.76
CA PRO A 158 6.74 8.21 -25.67
C PRO A 158 5.44 7.90 -24.89
N PRO A 159 4.25 8.14 -25.48
CA PRO A 159 2.97 7.85 -24.82
C PRO A 159 2.82 6.39 -24.38
N ALA A 160 3.40 5.45 -25.13
CA ALA A 160 3.40 4.03 -24.81
C ALA A 160 4.11 3.68 -23.49
N CYS A 161 5.08 4.50 -23.06
CA CYS A 161 5.81 4.33 -21.80
C CYS A 161 5.23 5.17 -20.65
N SER A 162 4.12 5.85 -20.88
CA SER A 162 3.47 6.65 -19.85
C SER A 162 2.64 5.76 -18.92
N MET A 163 2.61 6.10 -17.64
CA MET A 163 1.78 5.45 -16.62
C MET A 163 0.69 6.41 -16.15
N GLY A 164 -0.47 5.85 -15.83
CA GLY A 164 -1.60 6.61 -15.28
C GLY A 164 -1.56 6.61 -13.76
N LEU A 165 -2.01 7.69 -13.14
CA LEU A 165 -2.22 7.72 -11.69
C LEU A 165 -3.71 7.52 -11.42
N ALA A 166 -4.05 6.75 -10.39
CA ALA A 166 -5.44 6.42 -10.12
C ALA A 166 -6.20 7.59 -9.49
N ILE A 167 -7.51 7.69 -9.75
CA ILE A 167 -8.39 8.67 -9.11
C ILE A 167 -8.78 8.18 -7.71
N ASP A 168 -9.28 6.96 -7.62
CA ASP A 168 -9.63 6.27 -6.38
C ASP A 168 -8.76 5.00 -6.21
N PRO A 169 -7.97 4.88 -5.13
CA PRO A 169 -7.07 3.75 -4.91
C PRO A 169 -7.81 2.48 -4.49
N ARG A 170 -9.10 2.54 -4.13
CA ARG A 170 -9.93 1.37 -3.76
C ARG A 170 -10.81 0.89 -4.92
N ALA A 171 -10.99 1.71 -5.95
CA ALA A 171 -11.65 1.30 -7.18
C ALA A 171 -10.69 0.56 -8.11
N LYS A 172 -11.23 -0.23 -9.05
CA LYS A 172 -10.40 -0.98 -10.00
C LYS A 172 -9.45 -0.06 -10.76
N TYR A 173 -8.19 -0.45 -10.86
CA TYR A 173 -7.21 0.29 -11.63
C TYR A 173 -7.33 0.00 -13.13
N ASP A 174 -8.11 0.83 -13.83
CA ASP A 174 -8.32 0.75 -15.28
C ASP A 174 -8.42 2.15 -15.91
N ALA A 175 -8.64 2.20 -17.23
CA ALA A 175 -8.65 3.44 -18.01
C ALA A 175 -9.74 4.46 -17.58
N ASN A 176 -10.78 4.04 -16.86
CA ASN A 176 -11.83 4.94 -16.36
C ASN A 176 -11.50 5.51 -14.97
N ASN A 177 -10.54 4.92 -14.25
CA ASN A 177 -10.12 5.32 -12.91
C ASN A 177 -8.71 5.93 -12.91
N VAL A 178 -8.33 6.64 -13.98
CA VAL A 178 -7.04 7.32 -14.07
C VAL A 178 -7.21 8.80 -14.39
N VAL A 179 -6.38 9.63 -13.78
CA VAL A 179 -6.29 11.05 -14.12
C VAL A 179 -5.67 11.24 -15.50
N SER A 180 -5.93 12.39 -16.12
CA SER A 180 -5.33 12.78 -17.40
C SER A 180 -3.82 13.00 -17.30
N HIS A 181 -3.30 13.40 -16.12
CA HIS A 181 -1.87 13.56 -15.88
C HIS A 181 -1.12 12.24 -16.07
N ARG A 182 -0.06 12.28 -16.88
CA ARG A 182 0.76 11.11 -17.23
C ARG A 182 2.13 11.24 -16.61
N VAL A 183 2.68 10.12 -16.15
CA VAL A 183 4.02 10.06 -15.55
C VAL A 183 4.89 9.04 -16.27
N TRP A 184 6.20 9.28 -16.27
CA TRP A 184 7.21 8.43 -16.90
C TRP A 184 8.22 7.92 -15.88
N HIS A 185 9.05 6.97 -16.31
CA HIS A 185 10.15 6.50 -15.50
C HIS A 185 11.07 7.66 -15.06
N ASN A 186 11.53 7.60 -13.81
CA ASN A 186 12.33 8.62 -13.15
C ASN A 186 11.62 9.94 -12.81
N ASP A 187 10.33 10.09 -13.10
CA ASP A 187 9.57 11.23 -12.59
C ASP A 187 9.52 11.17 -11.06
N VAL A 188 9.60 12.34 -10.43
CA VAL A 188 9.58 12.47 -8.97
C VAL A 188 8.27 13.14 -8.58
N LEU A 189 7.47 12.45 -7.79
CA LEU A 189 6.17 12.93 -7.33
C LEU A 189 6.24 13.27 -5.85
N ALA A 190 5.49 14.29 -5.44
CA ALA A 190 5.36 14.66 -4.02
C ALA A 190 4.26 13.82 -3.38
N SER A 191 4.61 12.89 -2.50
CA SER A 191 3.65 12.05 -1.77
C SER A 191 3.39 12.56 -0.36
N ASP A 192 2.14 12.50 0.11
CA ASP A 192 1.78 12.98 1.46
C ASP A 192 1.42 11.85 2.43
N CYS A 193 0.75 10.79 1.96
CA CYS A 193 0.39 9.64 2.77
C CYS A 193 0.33 8.32 1.98
N VAL A 194 0.30 7.21 2.72
CA VAL A 194 0.20 5.85 2.18
C VAL A 194 -1.11 5.18 2.61
N LEU A 195 -1.72 4.43 1.71
CA LEU A 195 -2.90 3.61 1.92
C LEU A 195 -2.53 2.13 1.70
N TYR A 196 -2.99 1.23 2.57
CA TYR A 196 -2.58 -0.19 2.56
C TYR A 196 -3.69 -1.16 2.11
N ASP A 197 -4.93 -0.66 2.02
CA ASP A 197 -6.15 -1.41 1.73
C ASP A 197 -6.75 -1.05 0.37
N GLY A 198 -5.92 -0.71 -0.61
CA GLY A 198 -6.39 -0.36 -1.95
C GLY A 198 -6.71 -1.58 -2.83
N ASP A 199 -7.10 -1.29 -4.07
CA ASP A 199 -7.27 -2.27 -5.14
C ASP A 199 -5.95 -3.03 -5.37
N LEU A 200 -6.09 -4.32 -5.69
CA LEU A 200 -4.95 -5.20 -5.89
C LEU A 200 -4.43 -5.05 -7.32
N VAL A 201 -3.31 -4.36 -7.48
CA VAL A 201 -2.69 -4.13 -8.79
C VAL A 201 -1.42 -4.93 -8.92
N SER A 202 -1.19 -5.45 -10.14
CA SER A 202 0.05 -6.16 -10.50
C SER A 202 0.83 -5.42 -11.56
N ASP A 203 2.14 -5.64 -11.58
CA ASP A 203 3.01 -5.27 -12.70
C ASP A 203 3.14 -6.41 -13.72
N GLU A 204 3.86 -6.12 -14.79
CA GLU A 204 4.12 -7.02 -15.92
C GLU A 204 4.98 -8.23 -15.52
N THR A 205 5.59 -8.21 -14.33
CA THR A 205 6.37 -9.32 -13.76
C THR A 205 5.57 -10.17 -12.77
N GLY A 206 4.32 -9.79 -12.49
CA GLY A 206 3.43 -10.47 -11.56
C GLY A 206 3.60 -10.07 -10.10
N VAL A 207 4.35 -9.01 -9.81
CA VAL A 207 4.41 -8.43 -8.45
C VAL A 207 3.12 -7.67 -8.22
N PHE A 208 2.43 -7.94 -7.11
CA PHE A 208 1.19 -7.27 -6.76
C PHE A 208 1.31 -6.46 -5.48
N THR A 209 0.43 -5.47 -5.33
CA THR A 209 0.32 -4.70 -4.10
C THR A 209 -1.08 -4.15 -3.91
N LYS A 210 -1.45 -3.95 -2.63
CA LYS A 210 -2.59 -3.11 -2.21
C LYS A 210 -2.13 -1.78 -1.63
N ARG A 211 -0.82 -1.49 -1.71
CA ARG A 211 -0.22 -0.29 -1.16
C ARG A 211 -0.25 0.81 -2.23
N TRP A 212 -0.77 1.97 -1.85
CA TRP A 212 -0.91 3.13 -2.71
C TRP A 212 -0.36 4.36 -2.03
N TYR A 213 0.32 5.22 -2.78
CA TYR A 213 0.82 6.50 -2.33
C TYR A 213 -0.07 7.60 -2.88
N ARG A 214 -0.58 8.47 -2.02
CA ARG A 214 -1.28 9.67 -2.47
C ARG A 214 -0.25 10.70 -2.89
N VAL A 215 -0.34 11.16 -4.13
CA VAL A 215 0.55 12.14 -4.73
C VAL A 215 -0.19 13.44 -4.99
N ARG A 216 0.48 14.57 -4.77
CA ARG A 216 -0.04 15.92 -5.01
C ARG A 216 0.27 16.33 -6.44
N LEU A 217 -0.73 16.86 -7.13
CA LEU A 217 -0.64 17.32 -8.52
C LEU A 217 -1.43 18.62 -8.65
N ASP A 218 -0.92 19.56 -9.43
CA ASP A 218 -1.55 20.89 -9.58
C ASP A 218 -2.53 20.93 -10.76
N ASP A 219 -2.47 19.95 -11.66
CA ASP A 219 -3.19 19.93 -12.94
C ASP A 219 -4.31 18.86 -13.01
N VAL A 220 -4.74 18.34 -11.85
CA VAL A 220 -5.83 17.34 -11.77
C VAL A 220 -6.97 17.80 -10.85
N PRO A 221 -8.23 17.42 -11.15
CA PRO A 221 -9.35 17.66 -10.24
C PRO A 221 -9.09 17.05 -8.86
N GLY A 222 -9.26 17.84 -7.80
CA GLY A 222 -9.00 17.42 -6.42
C GLY A 222 -7.54 17.54 -5.97
N GLY A 223 -6.62 17.90 -6.87
CA GLY A 223 -5.20 18.17 -6.55
C GLY A 223 -4.43 16.95 -6.05
N VAL A 224 -4.99 15.76 -6.21
CA VAL A 224 -4.42 14.48 -5.75
C VAL A 224 -4.66 13.39 -6.77
N ALA A 225 -3.73 12.46 -6.85
CA ALA A 225 -3.89 11.18 -7.52
C ALA A 225 -3.16 10.10 -6.73
N TRP A 226 -3.23 8.85 -7.19
CA TRP A 226 -2.69 7.71 -6.47
C TRP A 226 -1.72 6.90 -7.31
N LEU A 227 -0.53 6.67 -6.76
CA LEU A 227 0.53 5.84 -7.35
C LEU A 227 0.57 4.48 -6.64
N PRO A 228 0.35 3.36 -7.34
CA PRO A 228 0.47 2.04 -6.74
C PRO A 228 1.94 1.70 -6.43
N ALA A 229 2.20 1.02 -5.32
CA ALA A 229 3.56 0.77 -4.85
C ALA A 229 4.39 -0.17 -5.74
N VAL A 230 3.76 -0.87 -6.69
CA VAL A 230 4.44 -1.64 -7.75
C VAL A 230 5.14 -0.73 -8.78
N ARG A 231 4.77 0.56 -8.84
CA ARG A 231 5.37 1.56 -9.75
C ARG A 231 6.40 2.45 -9.06
N THR A 232 7.02 1.99 -7.97
CA THR A 232 8.14 2.67 -7.29
C THR A 232 9.06 1.66 -6.60
N GLN A 233 10.32 2.03 -6.38
CA GLN A 233 11.30 1.25 -5.62
C GLN A 233 11.76 1.93 -4.32
N ASP A 234 11.37 3.19 -4.10
CA ASP A 234 11.93 3.99 -3.00
C ASP A 234 11.32 3.64 -1.64
N TYR A 235 10.09 3.11 -1.64
CA TYR A 235 9.29 2.79 -0.45
C TYR A 235 9.43 3.81 0.69
N PRO A 236 9.13 5.10 0.45
CA PRO A 236 9.35 6.16 1.43
C PRO A 236 8.55 5.93 2.72
N LYS A 237 9.14 6.31 3.85
CA LYS A 237 8.48 6.28 5.16
C LYS A 237 7.60 7.52 5.31
N ILE A 238 6.30 7.35 5.03
CA ILE A 238 5.28 8.40 5.11
C ILE A 238 4.11 7.93 6.00
N PRO A 239 3.34 8.86 6.59
CA PRO A 239 2.21 8.48 7.44
C PRO A 239 1.10 7.79 6.65
N THR A 240 0.31 6.97 7.34
CA THR A 240 -0.90 6.36 6.76
C THR A 240 -1.97 7.43 6.53
N CYS A 241 -2.69 7.35 5.41
CA CYS A 241 -3.82 8.24 5.13
C CYS A 241 -4.91 8.06 6.21
N ALA A 242 -5.45 9.18 6.69
CA ALA A 242 -6.57 9.22 7.63
C ALA A 242 -7.91 8.93 6.93
#